data_AF-A0AAX4KWE5-F1
#
_entry.id   AF-A0AAX4KWE5-F1
#
_cell.length_a   1.000
_cell.length_b   1.000
_cell.length_c   1.000
_cell.angle_alpha   90.00
_cell.angle_beta   90.00
_cell.angle_gamma   90.00
#
_symmetry.space_group_name_H-M   'P 1'
#
loop_
_entity.id
_entity.type
_entity.pdbx_description
1 polymer ?
#
loop_
_entity_poly.entity_id
_entity_poly.type
_entity_poly.pdbx_seq_one_letter_code
_entity_poly.pdbx_strand_id
1 'polypeptide(L)'
;MSDSTLDKKRARSSEIDSDEQDHPNPNEPSSSKIKLNEDDDKHAGAIPKKKKKSKTLTPGIVYISRLPPGMTPQKVRHLMGRWGEIGKVYAQRRDAPTGYNPSAAQQKKQKHASANFSEAWVEFLDKSVAKTVASMLNAQVIGGKKGDKWRDDIWTMKYLSGFKWEMLGEQIAYERQAHQARLRTEITRSKAEQAEYLKNVELARVLDKRKAKKAQSGKQDELQKDGTGAEEGKGSSYRQRPVIEKSKTLQGKGMDDVLGNIFG
;
A
#
# COMPACT_ATOMS: atom_id res chain seq x y z
N MET A 1 22.21 42.94 36.52
CA MET A 1 20.86 43.18 37.09
C MET A 1 19.87 42.96 35.95
N SER A 2 18.97 41.99 35.87
CA SER A 2 18.57 40.84 36.68
C SER A 2 17.71 39.99 35.71
N ASP A 3 18.08 38.74 35.45
CA ASP A 3 17.35 37.50 35.83
C ASP A 3 15.83 37.47 35.55
N SER A 4 15.39 36.52 34.70
CA SER A 4 14.26 35.60 35.00
C SER A 4 13.89 34.71 33.80
N THR A 5 14.39 33.47 33.90
CA THR A 5 13.96 32.19 33.30
C THR A 5 12.44 32.02 33.11
N LEU A 6 12.01 31.28 32.08
CA LEU A 6 10.96 30.24 32.22
C LEU A 6 10.93 29.26 31.03
N ASP A 7 11.53 28.12 31.32
CA ASP A 7 11.49 26.83 30.65
C ASP A 7 10.05 26.26 30.64
N LYS A 8 9.59 25.72 29.50
CA LYS A 8 8.39 24.87 29.50
C LYS A 8 8.56 23.66 28.59
N LYS A 9 9.24 22.65 29.14
CA LYS A 9 9.04 21.23 28.83
C LYS A 9 7.55 20.90 28.71
N ARG A 10 7.14 20.22 27.65
CA ARG A 10 5.97 19.34 27.71
C ARG A 10 6.25 17.98 27.08
N ALA A 11 5.83 16.98 27.85
CA ALA A 11 6.21 15.59 27.81
C ALA A 11 5.84 14.84 26.52
N ARG A 12 6.75 13.94 26.20
CA ARG A 12 6.59 12.71 25.42
C ARG A 12 5.66 11.77 26.19
N SER A 13 4.56 11.33 25.57
CA SER A 13 3.71 10.25 26.08
C SER A 13 3.79 9.06 25.13
N SER A 14 4.07 7.92 25.72
CA SER A 14 4.27 6.59 25.16
C SER A 14 2.98 5.92 24.70
N GLU A 15 3.15 5.06 23.69
CA GLU A 15 2.55 3.73 23.51
C GLU A 15 1.21 3.44 24.17
N ILE A 16 0.20 3.21 23.33
CA ILE A 16 -0.82 2.20 23.61
C ILE A 16 -0.86 1.28 22.38
N ASP A 17 -0.23 0.14 22.58
CA ASP A 17 -0.41 -1.10 21.85
C ASP A 17 -1.73 -1.72 22.31
N SER A 18 -2.54 -2.21 21.38
CA SER A 18 -3.75 -2.98 21.68
C SER A 18 -4.01 -3.92 20.52
N ASP A 19 -3.50 -5.13 20.72
CA ASP A 19 -3.77 -6.32 19.94
C ASP A 19 -5.27 -6.62 19.81
N GLU A 20 -5.61 -7.06 18.60
CA GLU A 20 -6.42 -8.22 18.27
C GLU A 20 -7.79 -8.42 18.96
N GLN A 21 -8.86 -8.31 18.16
CA GLN A 21 -9.86 -9.39 18.11
C GLN A 21 -10.64 -9.38 16.79
N ASP A 22 -10.25 -10.36 15.98
CA ASP A 22 -10.99 -11.08 14.96
C ASP A 22 -12.36 -11.54 15.48
N HIS A 23 -13.46 -11.32 14.74
CA HIS A 23 -14.73 -12.03 14.90
C HIS A 23 -15.72 -11.75 13.75
N PRO A 24 -16.64 -12.69 13.46
CA PRO A 24 -16.70 -13.35 12.16
C PRO A 24 -17.95 -13.02 11.36
N ASN A 25 -17.88 -13.37 10.07
CA ASN A 25 -18.99 -13.51 9.14
C ASN A 25 -20.03 -14.54 9.63
N PRO A 26 -21.34 -14.24 9.58
CA PRO A 26 -22.34 -15.29 9.47
C PRO A 26 -23.32 -14.98 8.33
N ASN A 27 -23.14 -15.69 7.22
CA ASN A 27 -24.21 -15.88 6.25
C ASN A 27 -24.88 -17.23 6.55
N GLU A 28 -26.21 -17.17 6.66
CA GLU A 28 -27.22 -18.25 6.63
C GLU A 28 -27.40 -19.18 7.86
N PRO A 29 -28.54 -19.90 7.97
CA PRO A 29 -29.92 -19.44 7.81
C PRO A 29 -30.81 -19.94 8.98
N SER A 30 -31.81 -19.18 9.42
CA SER A 30 -32.85 -19.72 10.31
C SER A 30 -34.25 -19.31 9.89
N SER A 31 -34.93 -20.26 9.25
CA SER A 31 -36.20 -20.82 9.72
C SER A 31 -36.86 -20.06 10.88
N SER A 32 -38.01 -19.43 10.64
CA SER A 32 -39.30 -19.99 11.09
C SER A 32 -40.52 -19.10 10.79
N LYS A 33 -41.53 -19.76 10.20
CA LYS A 33 -42.98 -19.67 10.44
C LYS A 33 -43.71 -18.34 10.16
N ILE A 34 -44.37 -18.30 9.00
CA ILE A 34 -45.73 -17.76 8.89
C ILE A 34 -46.60 -18.86 8.26
N LYS A 35 -47.69 -19.22 8.94
CA LYS A 35 -48.68 -20.22 8.52
C LYS A 35 -49.82 -19.55 7.75
N LEU A 36 -50.26 -20.26 6.72
CA LEU A 36 -51.62 -20.48 6.20
C LEU A 36 -52.49 -19.27 5.82
N ASN A 37 -52.94 -19.29 4.57
CA ASN A 37 -54.37 -19.47 4.26
C ASN A 37 -54.50 -20.34 3.00
N GLU A 38 -55.28 -21.41 3.12
CA GLU A 38 -55.92 -22.15 2.03
C GLU A 38 -57.07 -21.30 1.48
N ASP A 39 -57.24 -21.31 0.16
CA ASP A 39 -58.55 -21.39 -0.47
C ASP A 39 -58.39 -22.08 -1.83
N ASP A 40 -59.15 -23.16 -1.98
CA ASP A 40 -59.30 -23.98 -3.18
C ASP A 40 -59.88 -23.18 -4.35
N ASP A 41 -59.36 -23.41 -5.57
CA ASP A 41 -60.26 -23.66 -6.69
C ASP A 41 -59.60 -24.43 -7.85
N LYS A 42 -60.30 -25.48 -8.28
CA LYS A 42 -59.91 -26.43 -9.32
C LYS A 42 -60.24 -25.87 -10.70
N HIS A 43 -59.34 -25.95 -11.68
CA HIS A 43 -59.71 -26.42 -13.03
C HIS A 43 -58.53 -26.86 -13.90
N ALA A 44 -58.80 -27.92 -14.66
CA ALA A 44 -57.90 -28.71 -15.49
C ALA A 44 -57.39 -27.97 -16.73
N GLY A 45 -56.17 -28.32 -17.18
CA GLY A 45 -55.63 -27.90 -18.48
C GLY A 45 -54.11 -27.90 -18.56
N ALA A 46 -53.47 -29.05 -18.35
CA ALA A 46 -52.01 -29.17 -18.45
C ALA A 46 -51.53 -29.20 -19.91
N ILE A 47 -51.17 -28.02 -20.44
CA ILE A 47 -50.27 -27.90 -21.59
C ILE A 47 -48.84 -27.86 -21.03
N PRO A 48 -47.91 -28.76 -21.42
CA PRO A 48 -46.55 -28.73 -20.91
C PRO A 48 -45.80 -27.53 -21.47
N LYS A 49 -45.83 -26.40 -20.76
CA LYS A 49 -44.93 -25.26 -21.01
C LYS A 49 -43.51 -25.74 -20.71
N LYS A 50 -42.71 -25.94 -21.76
CA LYS A 50 -41.26 -26.18 -21.65
C LYS A 50 -40.66 -25.16 -20.69
N LYS A 51 -40.27 -25.59 -19.48
CA LYS A 51 -39.55 -24.77 -18.51
C LYS A 51 -38.25 -24.33 -19.20
N LYS A 52 -38.20 -23.09 -19.68
CA LYS A 52 -36.96 -22.48 -20.18
C LYS A 52 -35.97 -22.57 -19.02
N LYS A 53 -34.89 -23.34 -19.20
CA LYS A 53 -33.77 -23.38 -18.24
C LYS A 53 -33.46 -21.93 -17.87
N SER A 54 -33.55 -21.57 -16.60
CA SER A 54 -33.19 -20.24 -16.11
C SER A 54 -31.75 -20.01 -16.56
N LYS A 55 -31.56 -19.17 -17.59
CA LYS A 55 -30.22 -18.85 -18.07
C LYS A 55 -29.49 -18.25 -16.88
N THR A 56 -28.43 -18.90 -16.43
CA THR A 56 -27.54 -18.35 -15.42
C THR A 56 -27.10 -16.99 -15.92
N LEU A 57 -27.50 -15.93 -15.21
CA LEU A 57 -27.17 -14.57 -15.62
C LEU A 57 -25.66 -14.41 -15.50
N THR A 58 -25.04 -14.05 -16.61
CA THR A 58 -23.60 -13.76 -16.63
C THR A 58 -23.42 -12.27 -16.40
N PRO A 59 -22.62 -11.87 -15.39
CA PRO A 59 -22.39 -10.46 -15.11
C PRO A 59 -21.65 -9.79 -16.27
N GLY A 60 -21.83 -8.47 -16.38
CA GLY A 60 -21.19 -7.64 -17.40
C GLY A 60 -20.75 -6.32 -16.82
N ILE A 61 -19.59 -5.83 -17.27
CA ILE A 61 -18.98 -4.62 -16.74
C ILE A 61 -19.09 -3.48 -17.76
N VAL A 62 -19.51 -2.32 -17.25
CA VAL A 62 -19.52 -1.04 -17.97
C VAL A 62 -18.41 -0.17 -17.39
N TYR A 63 -17.53 0.29 -18.27
CA TYR A 63 -16.50 1.27 -17.97
C TYR A 63 -17.02 2.68 -18.24
N ILE A 64 -16.83 3.59 -17.30
CA ILE A 64 -17.16 5.01 -17.37
C ILE A 64 -15.84 5.77 -17.37
N SER A 65 -15.54 6.43 -18.49
CA SER A 65 -14.26 7.12 -18.72
C SER A 65 -14.14 8.43 -17.93
N ARG A 66 -15.27 9.11 -17.71
CA ARG A 66 -15.29 10.39 -17.01
C ARG A 66 -16.41 10.43 -15.98
N LEU A 67 -16.04 10.59 -14.72
CA LEU A 67 -16.94 10.98 -13.66
C LEU A 67 -16.86 12.49 -13.38
N PRO A 68 -18.01 13.17 -13.29
CA PRO A 68 -18.07 14.56 -12.84
C PRO A 68 -17.49 14.77 -11.42
N PRO A 69 -16.96 15.96 -11.13
CA PRO A 69 -16.39 16.26 -9.82
C PRO A 69 -17.44 16.15 -8.71
N GLY A 70 -17.06 15.49 -7.61
CA GLY A 70 -17.92 15.22 -6.46
C GLY A 70 -18.98 14.13 -6.67
N MET A 71 -18.99 13.44 -7.81
CA MET A 71 -19.86 12.29 -8.03
C MET A 71 -19.30 11.05 -7.34
N THR A 72 -20.03 10.48 -6.39
CA THR A 72 -19.60 9.28 -5.65
C THR A 72 -20.00 7.99 -6.38
N PRO A 73 -19.25 6.88 -6.22
CA PRO A 73 -19.64 5.58 -6.76
C PRO A 73 -21.03 5.11 -6.30
N GLN A 74 -21.45 5.50 -5.09
CA GLN A 74 -22.81 5.25 -4.59
C GLN A 74 -23.87 5.97 -5.43
N LYS A 75 -23.60 7.23 -5.83
CA LYS A 75 -24.52 7.96 -6.72
C LYS A 75 -24.57 7.34 -8.10
N VAL A 76 -23.43 6.93 -8.66
CA VAL A 76 -23.37 6.19 -9.93
C VAL A 76 -24.24 4.93 -9.85
N ARG A 77 -24.09 4.12 -8.80
CA ARG A 77 -24.93 2.96 -8.54
C ARG A 77 -26.41 3.32 -8.52
N HIS A 78 -26.79 4.34 -7.74
CA HIS A 78 -28.19 4.74 -7.65
C HIS A 78 -28.76 5.19 -9.00
N LEU A 79 -28.02 5.98 -9.79
CA LEU A 79 -28.47 6.40 -11.10
C LEU A 79 -28.60 5.21 -12.05
N MET A 80 -27.62 4.31 -12.04
CA MET A 80 -27.59 3.16 -12.93
C MET A 80 -28.59 2.06 -12.55
N GLY A 81 -28.97 1.99 -11.27
CA GLY A 81 -29.88 0.99 -10.73
C GLY A 81 -31.29 1.02 -11.33
N ARG A 82 -31.67 2.15 -11.96
CA ARG A 82 -32.96 2.28 -12.65
C ARG A 82 -33.09 1.41 -13.90
N TRP A 83 -31.97 0.98 -14.49
CA TRP A 83 -31.96 0.18 -15.72
C TRP A 83 -31.70 -1.30 -15.47
N GLY A 84 -31.16 -1.65 -14.31
CA GLY A 84 -30.95 -3.04 -13.93
C GLY A 84 -30.23 -3.17 -12.59
N GLU A 85 -30.16 -4.41 -12.13
CA GLU A 85 -29.52 -4.73 -10.86
C GLU A 85 -27.99 -4.66 -10.96
N ILE A 86 -27.39 -3.95 -10.00
CA ILE A 86 -25.95 -3.66 -9.96
C ILE A 86 -25.29 -4.48 -8.88
N GLY A 87 -24.24 -5.21 -9.26
CA GLY A 87 -23.35 -5.94 -8.36
C GLY A 87 -22.33 -5.00 -7.73
N LYS A 88 -21.07 -5.06 -8.16
CA LYS A 88 -19.97 -4.25 -7.62
C LYS A 88 -19.79 -2.92 -8.37
N VAL A 89 -19.33 -1.88 -7.67
CA VAL A 89 -19.00 -0.57 -8.26
C VAL A 89 -17.67 -0.10 -7.69
N TYR A 90 -16.79 0.31 -8.59
CA TYR A 90 -15.46 0.81 -8.28
C TYR A 90 -15.29 2.14 -8.98
N ALA A 91 -14.74 3.12 -8.28
CA ALA A 91 -14.40 4.40 -8.87
C ALA A 91 -12.96 4.73 -8.51
N GLN A 92 -12.14 4.98 -9.52
CA GLN A 92 -10.76 5.37 -9.36
C GLN A 92 -10.73 6.81 -8.87
N ARG A 93 -10.12 7.03 -7.71
CA ARG A 93 -9.83 8.36 -7.20
C ARG A 93 -8.78 9.01 -8.10
N ARG A 94 -9.03 10.26 -8.51
CA ARG A 94 -8.09 11.03 -9.35
C ARG A 94 -6.74 11.21 -8.66
N ASP A 95 -6.75 11.32 -7.34
CA ASP A 95 -5.58 11.51 -6.48
C ASP A 95 -4.93 10.21 -5.97
N ALA A 96 -5.42 9.04 -6.40
CA ALA A 96 -4.76 7.78 -6.07
C ALA A 96 -3.36 7.71 -6.74
N PRO A 97 -2.42 6.89 -6.21
CA PRO A 97 -1.08 6.74 -6.78
C PRO A 97 -1.05 6.37 -8.27
N THR A 98 -2.09 5.68 -8.74
CA THR A 98 -2.30 5.29 -10.14
C THR A 98 -2.97 6.39 -10.98
N GLY A 99 -3.64 7.36 -10.35
CA GLY A 99 -4.39 8.42 -11.02
C GLY A 99 -3.51 9.59 -11.44
N TYR A 100 -3.77 10.15 -12.63
CA TYR A 100 -3.13 11.38 -13.07
C TYR A 100 -3.77 12.59 -12.36
N ASN A 101 -3.05 13.19 -11.40
CA ASN A 101 -3.45 14.42 -10.73
C ASN A 101 -2.39 15.53 -10.90
N PRO A 102 -2.53 16.42 -11.91
CA PRO A 102 -1.62 17.55 -12.09
C PRO A 102 -1.70 18.60 -10.96
N SER A 103 -2.72 18.53 -10.09
CA SER A 103 -2.96 19.47 -8.98
C SER A 103 -2.71 18.87 -7.59
N ALA A 104 -2.05 17.70 -7.49
CA ALA A 104 -1.76 17.04 -6.22
C ALA A 104 -1.00 17.94 -5.21
N ALA A 105 -0.17 18.87 -5.71
CA ALA A 105 0.54 19.84 -4.88
C ALA A 105 -0.37 20.89 -4.22
N GLN A 106 -1.56 21.17 -4.79
CA GLN A 106 -2.47 22.23 -4.34
C GLN A 106 -3.55 21.75 -3.36
N GLN A 107 -3.81 20.43 -3.28
CA GLN A 107 -4.87 19.86 -2.44
C GLN A 107 -4.62 19.97 -0.93
N LYS A 108 -3.37 20.19 -0.49
CA LYS A 108 -3.02 20.33 0.93
C LYS A 108 -3.72 21.50 1.65
N LYS A 109 -4.40 22.40 0.91
CA LYS A 109 -5.03 23.62 1.46
C LYS A 109 -6.55 23.54 1.69
N GLN A 110 -7.26 22.48 1.26
CA GLN A 110 -8.72 22.43 1.43
C GLN A 110 -9.17 21.42 2.50
N LYS A 111 -9.76 21.94 3.58
CA LYS A 111 -10.36 21.19 4.70
C LYS A 111 -11.54 20.28 4.27
N HIS A 112 -12.13 20.53 3.09
CA HIS A 112 -13.21 19.76 2.50
C HIS A 112 -12.97 19.51 1.00
N ALA A 113 -11.88 18.82 0.66
CA ALA A 113 -11.66 18.37 -0.71
C ALA A 113 -12.76 17.35 -1.08
N SER A 114 -13.64 17.70 -2.03
CA SER A 114 -14.63 16.75 -2.55
C SER A 114 -13.89 15.58 -3.20
N ALA A 115 -14.31 14.35 -2.91
CA ALA A 115 -13.74 13.16 -3.53
C ALA A 115 -13.90 13.26 -5.06
N ASN A 116 -12.77 13.48 -5.74
CA ASN A 116 -12.73 13.60 -7.19
C ASN A 116 -12.37 12.23 -7.76
N PHE A 117 -13.34 11.57 -8.38
CA PHE A 117 -13.13 10.32 -9.11
C PHE A 117 -12.88 10.66 -10.58
N SER A 118 -11.97 9.93 -11.23
CA SER A 118 -11.70 10.08 -12.67
C SER A 118 -12.59 9.16 -13.49
N GLU A 119 -12.55 7.88 -13.13
CA GLU A 119 -13.09 6.75 -13.89
C GLU A 119 -13.88 5.83 -12.98
N ALA A 120 -14.80 5.03 -13.54
CA ALA A 120 -15.52 4.01 -12.80
C ALA A 120 -15.82 2.76 -13.60
N TRP A 121 -15.97 1.65 -12.87
CA TRP A 121 -16.37 0.35 -13.37
C TRP A 121 -17.62 -0.08 -12.62
N VAL A 122 -18.66 -0.40 -13.36
CA VAL A 122 -19.97 -0.79 -12.83
C VAL A 122 -20.29 -2.18 -13.35
N GLU A 123 -20.48 -3.12 -12.43
CA GLU A 123 -20.90 -4.48 -12.75
C GLU A 123 -22.42 -4.57 -12.68
N PHE A 124 -23.04 -5.00 -13.78
CA PHE A 124 -24.42 -5.43 -13.83
C PHE A 124 -24.50 -6.94 -13.69
N LEU A 125 -25.52 -7.45 -13.02
CA LEU A 125 -25.76 -8.89 -12.91
C LEU A 125 -26.06 -9.53 -14.27
N ASP A 126 -26.68 -8.78 -15.18
CA ASP A 126 -26.91 -9.21 -16.56
C ASP A 126 -26.06 -8.40 -17.56
N LYS A 127 -25.19 -9.09 -18.30
CA LYS A 127 -24.44 -8.49 -19.41
C LYS A 127 -25.32 -7.96 -20.53
N SER A 128 -26.53 -8.49 -20.71
CA SER A 128 -27.46 -8.00 -21.75
C SER A 128 -27.88 -6.57 -21.44
N VAL A 129 -28.26 -6.32 -20.18
CA VAL A 129 -28.56 -4.99 -19.65
C VAL A 129 -27.33 -4.09 -19.75
N ALA A 130 -26.15 -4.58 -19.35
CA ALA A 130 -24.91 -3.81 -19.45
C ALA A 130 -24.63 -3.28 -20.87
N LYS A 131 -24.84 -4.12 -21.90
CA LYS A 131 -24.67 -3.73 -23.31
C LYS A 131 -25.67 -2.66 -23.73
N THR A 132 -26.95 -2.87 -23.40
CA THR A 132 -28.02 -1.93 -23.75
C THR A 132 -27.81 -0.59 -23.06
N VAL A 133 -27.49 -0.60 -21.75
CA VAL A 133 -27.18 0.59 -20.95
C VAL A 133 -26.01 1.35 -21.56
N ALA A 134 -24.89 0.67 -21.85
CA ALA A 134 -23.74 1.32 -22.46
C ALA A 134 -24.06 1.95 -23.82
N SER A 135 -24.84 1.27 -24.66
CA SER A 135 -25.23 1.82 -25.98
C SER A 135 -26.21 2.98 -25.87
N MET A 136 -27.14 2.93 -24.91
CA MET A 136 -28.24 3.88 -24.77
C MET A 136 -27.81 5.16 -24.02
N LEU A 137 -27.00 5.01 -22.97
CA LEU A 137 -26.59 6.13 -22.11
C LEU A 137 -25.30 6.79 -22.56
N ASN A 138 -24.49 6.16 -23.40
CA ASN A 138 -23.31 6.82 -23.93
C ASN A 138 -23.71 8.07 -24.72
N ALA A 139 -23.01 9.17 -24.47
CA ALA A 139 -23.29 10.51 -25.00
C ALA A 139 -24.64 11.12 -24.57
N GLN A 140 -25.31 10.58 -23.54
CA GLN A 140 -26.50 11.18 -22.94
C GLN A 140 -26.14 12.06 -21.74
N VAL A 141 -26.95 13.09 -21.48
CA VAL A 141 -26.78 13.94 -20.30
C VAL A 141 -27.07 13.16 -19.00
N ILE A 142 -26.31 13.45 -17.94
CA ILE A 142 -26.42 12.74 -16.66
C ILE A 142 -27.64 13.22 -15.88
N GLY A 143 -27.77 14.54 -15.76
CA GLY A 143 -28.89 15.19 -15.10
C GLY A 143 -30.04 15.49 -16.07
N GLY A 144 -31.10 16.07 -15.53
CA GLY A 144 -32.24 16.48 -16.34
C GLY A 144 -33.13 17.54 -15.69
N LYS A 145 -33.20 17.55 -14.35
CA LYS A 145 -33.95 18.58 -13.61
C LYS A 145 -33.13 19.85 -13.46
N LYS A 146 -33.80 21.01 -13.50
CA LYS A 146 -33.20 22.31 -13.23
C LYS A 146 -32.68 22.34 -11.79
N GLY A 147 -31.39 22.65 -11.62
CA GLY A 147 -30.70 22.65 -10.31
C GLY A 147 -29.95 21.36 -9.98
N ASP A 148 -29.97 20.34 -10.85
CA ASP A 148 -29.10 19.17 -10.67
C ASP A 148 -27.63 19.56 -10.90
N LYS A 149 -26.74 19.06 -10.03
CA LYS A 149 -25.32 19.46 -10.01
C LYS A 149 -24.59 19.06 -11.29
N TRP A 150 -25.01 17.97 -11.93
CA TRP A 150 -24.38 17.38 -13.11
C TRP A 150 -25.29 17.44 -14.33
N ARG A 151 -26.11 18.50 -14.44
CA ARG A 151 -27.06 18.70 -15.53
C ARG A 151 -26.40 18.70 -16.90
N ASP A 152 -25.27 19.42 -17.00
CA ASP A 152 -24.58 19.65 -18.27
C ASP A 152 -23.48 18.61 -18.54
N ASP A 153 -23.26 17.69 -17.59
CA ASP A 153 -22.33 16.59 -17.76
C ASP A 153 -22.93 15.49 -18.64
N ILE A 154 -22.05 14.84 -19.41
CA ILE A 154 -22.40 13.81 -20.38
C ILE A 154 -21.77 12.48 -19.95
N TRP A 155 -22.58 11.43 -20.02
CA TRP A 155 -22.11 10.05 -19.85
C TRP A 155 -21.14 9.66 -20.96
N THR A 156 -19.96 9.19 -20.58
CA THR A 156 -18.98 8.61 -21.50
C THR A 156 -18.65 7.20 -21.01
N MET A 157 -19.21 6.19 -21.67
CA MET A 157 -19.14 4.82 -21.18
C MET A 157 -19.04 3.79 -22.30
N LYS A 158 -18.44 2.64 -21.98
CA LYS A 158 -18.23 1.52 -22.89
C LYS A 158 -18.46 0.20 -22.16
N TYR A 159 -19.16 -0.72 -22.82
CA TYR A 159 -19.25 -2.11 -22.34
C TYR A 159 -17.93 -2.84 -22.58
N LEU A 160 -17.44 -3.55 -21.57
CA LEU A 160 -16.22 -4.35 -21.65
C LEU A 160 -16.59 -5.83 -21.86
N SER A 161 -16.46 -6.32 -23.09
CA SER A 161 -16.71 -7.72 -23.42
C SER A 161 -15.61 -8.64 -22.89
N GLY A 162 -15.99 -9.73 -22.23
CA GLY A 162 -15.04 -10.72 -21.71
C GLY A 162 -14.28 -10.29 -20.45
N PHE A 163 -14.47 -9.05 -20.00
CA PHE A 163 -13.85 -8.52 -18.79
C PHE A 163 -14.63 -8.98 -17.55
N LYS A 164 -13.92 -9.53 -16.56
CA LYS A 164 -14.48 -9.98 -15.28
C LYS A 164 -14.03 -9.06 -14.16
N TRP A 165 -14.84 -8.94 -13.11
CA TRP A 165 -14.54 -8.05 -11.99
C TRP A 165 -13.20 -8.37 -11.32
N GLU A 166 -12.90 -9.65 -11.18
CA GLU A 166 -11.67 -10.12 -10.56
C GLU A 166 -10.41 -9.62 -11.28
N MET A 167 -10.48 -9.42 -12.61
CA MET A 167 -9.36 -8.87 -13.40
C MET A 167 -9.09 -7.40 -13.07
N LEU A 168 -10.12 -6.63 -12.72
CA LEU A 168 -9.96 -5.25 -12.26
C LEU A 168 -9.23 -5.21 -10.92
N GLY A 169 -9.66 -6.07 -9.99
CA GLY A 169 -9.05 -6.19 -8.67
C GLY A 169 -7.59 -6.63 -8.75
N GLU A 170 -7.29 -7.63 -9.58
CA GLU A 170 -5.95 -8.15 -9.83
C GLU A 170 -5.02 -7.07 -10.39
N GLN A 171 -5.45 -6.33 -11.42
CA GLN A 171 -4.66 -5.25 -12.01
C GLN A 171 -4.35 -4.15 -10.98
N ILE A 172 -5.36 -3.68 -10.23
CA ILE A 172 -5.19 -2.62 -9.23
C ILE A 172 -4.27 -3.10 -8.09
N ALA A 173 -4.42 -4.36 -7.66
CA ALA A 173 -3.58 -4.94 -6.61
C ALA A 173 -2.13 -5.05 -7.07
N TYR A 174 -1.90 -5.53 -8.29
CA TYR A 174 -0.58 -5.64 -8.90
C TYR A 174 0.11 -4.28 -9.00
N GLU A 175 -0.57 -3.27 -9.54
CA GLU A 175 -0.03 -1.91 -9.65
C GLU A 175 0.31 -1.30 -8.28
N ARG A 176 -0.58 -1.48 -7.30
CA ARG A 176 -0.34 -1.05 -5.92
C ARG A 176 0.87 -1.75 -5.32
N GLN A 177 1.00 -3.06 -5.49
CA GLN A 177 2.11 -3.83 -4.97
C GLN A 177 3.43 -3.42 -5.63
N ALA A 178 3.45 -3.27 -6.95
CA ALA A 178 4.62 -2.81 -7.69
C ALA A 178 5.07 -1.41 -7.24
N HIS A 179 4.12 -0.48 -7.04
CA HIS A 179 4.42 0.85 -6.55
C HIS A 179 4.95 0.83 -5.10
N GLN A 180 4.31 0.07 -4.21
CA GLN A 180 4.78 -0.10 -2.83
C GLN A 180 6.16 -0.74 -2.75
N ALA A 181 6.45 -1.73 -3.61
CA ALA A 181 7.76 -2.36 -3.69
C ALA A 181 8.83 -1.33 -4.06
N ARG A 182 8.60 -0.51 -5.09
CA ARG A 182 9.52 0.57 -5.51
C ARG A 182 9.77 1.60 -4.40
N LEU A 183 8.71 2.03 -3.71
CA LEU A 183 8.86 2.95 -2.59
C LEU A 183 9.64 2.32 -1.42
N ARG A 184 9.38 1.04 -1.12
CA ARG A 184 10.12 0.32 -0.08
C ARG A 184 11.60 0.19 -0.42
N THR A 185 11.94 -0.12 -1.67
CA THR A 185 13.34 -0.20 -2.09
C THR A 185 14.03 1.16 -2.00
N GLU A 186 13.35 2.24 -2.39
CA GLU A 186 13.90 3.60 -2.32
C GLU A 186 14.13 4.04 -0.87
N ILE A 187 13.16 3.81 0.01
CA ILE A 187 13.29 4.09 1.45
C ILE A 187 14.41 3.27 2.07
N THR A 188 14.51 1.98 1.71
CA THR A 188 15.54 1.09 2.26
C THR A 188 16.93 1.53 1.81
N ARG A 189 17.08 1.89 0.52
CA ARG A 189 18.32 2.44 -0.03
C ARG A 189 18.72 3.73 0.71
N SER A 190 17.82 4.69 0.83
CA SER A 190 18.09 5.95 1.53
C SER A 190 18.46 5.73 3.00
N LYS A 191 17.78 4.81 3.70
CA LYS A 191 18.11 4.45 5.09
C LYS A 191 19.49 3.80 5.20
N ALA A 192 19.87 2.93 4.25
CA ALA A 192 21.19 2.30 4.23
C ALA A 192 22.30 3.36 4.03
N GLU A 193 22.13 4.26 3.07
CA GLU A 193 23.06 5.37 2.80
C GLU A 193 23.19 6.31 4.01
N GLN A 194 22.07 6.64 4.67
CA GLN A 194 22.08 7.45 5.90
C GLN A 194 22.80 6.74 7.06
N ALA A 195 22.55 5.45 7.24
CA ALA A 195 23.20 4.66 8.28
C ALA A 195 24.71 4.54 8.04
N GLU A 196 25.13 4.38 6.78
CA GLU A 196 26.54 4.38 6.41
C GLU A 196 27.20 5.74 6.65
N TYR A 197 26.53 6.83 6.28
CA TYR A 197 27.01 8.19 6.55
C TYR A 197 27.24 8.43 8.05
N LEU A 198 26.28 8.07 8.91
CA LEU A 198 26.42 8.21 10.36
C LEU A 198 27.59 7.39 10.93
N LYS A 199 27.79 6.16 10.42
CA LYS A 199 28.95 5.32 10.79
C LYS A 199 30.26 5.99 10.39
N ASN A 200 30.36 6.50 9.17
CA ASN A 200 31.57 7.14 8.66
C ASN A 200 31.91 8.43 9.40
N VAL A 201 30.90 9.23 9.78
CA VAL A 201 31.09 10.44 10.60
C VAL A 201 31.59 10.09 12.00
N GLU A 202 31.03 9.06 12.66
CA GLU A 202 31.51 8.63 13.98
C GLU A 202 32.94 8.06 13.90
N LEU A 203 33.23 7.27 12.86
CA LEU A 203 34.59 6.78 12.61
C LEU A 203 35.59 7.93 12.42
N ALA A 204 35.25 8.95 11.62
CA ALA A 204 36.08 10.14 11.44
C ALA A 204 36.31 10.86 12.78
N ARG A 205 35.24 11.09 13.57
CA ARG A 205 35.33 11.71 14.90
C ARG A 205 36.25 10.93 15.84
N VAL A 206 36.20 9.60 15.84
CA VAL A 206 37.06 8.75 16.67
C VAL A 206 38.52 8.80 16.19
N LEU A 207 38.76 8.76 14.88
CA LEU A 207 40.10 8.87 14.31
C LEU A 207 40.74 10.22 14.61
N ASP A 208 39.98 11.32 14.51
CA ASP A 208 40.48 12.66 14.81
C ASP A 208 40.82 12.82 16.30
N LYS A 209 39.97 12.29 17.20
CA LYS A 209 40.29 12.22 18.64
C LYS A 209 41.56 11.43 18.91
N ARG A 210 41.78 10.29 18.23
CA ARG A 210 43.00 9.48 18.37
C ARG A 210 44.24 10.22 17.85
N LYS A 211 44.15 10.87 16.68
CA LYS A 211 45.22 11.70 16.13
C LYS A 211 45.58 12.84 17.07
N ALA A 212 44.58 13.55 17.62
CA ALA A 212 44.80 14.62 18.58
C ALA A 212 45.51 14.12 19.85
N LYS A 213 45.09 12.98 20.41
CA LYS A 213 45.77 12.36 21.57
C LYS A 213 47.21 11.97 21.25
N LYS A 214 47.46 11.37 20.08
CA LYS A 214 48.82 10.99 19.64
C LYS A 214 49.71 12.21 19.42
N ALA A 215 49.17 13.31 18.87
CA ALA A 215 49.91 14.56 18.73
C ALA A 215 50.21 15.22 20.09
N GLN A 216 49.31 15.09 21.07
CA GLN A 216 49.55 15.56 22.44
C GLN A 216 50.56 14.70 23.19
N SER A 217 50.50 13.37 23.08
CA SER A 217 51.49 12.48 23.71
C SER A 217 52.86 12.58 23.02
N GLY A 218 52.90 12.74 21.70
CA GLY A 218 54.14 12.96 20.94
C GLY A 218 54.82 14.29 21.31
N LYS A 219 54.04 15.35 21.59
CA LYS A 219 54.58 16.61 22.15
C LYS A 219 55.07 16.46 23.59
N GLN A 220 54.45 15.63 24.42
CA GLN A 220 54.97 15.33 25.76
C GLN A 220 56.26 14.50 25.72
N ASP A 221 56.42 13.62 24.72
CA ASP A 221 57.64 12.85 24.47
C ASP A 221 58.76 13.72 23.85
N GLU A 222 58.43 14.72 23.03
CA GLU A 222 59.38 15.72 22.51
C GLU A 222 59.86 16.70 23.60
N LEU A 223 58.96 17.18 24.48
CA LEU A 223 59.34 18.06 25.60
C LEU A 223 60.14 17.36 26.71
N GLN A 224 60.13 16.01 26.78
CA GLN A 224 61.00 15.25 27.69
C GLN A 224 62.34 14.85 27.06
N LYS A 225 62.56 15.11 25.77
CA LYS A 225 63.82 14.78 25.06
C LYS A 225 64.85 15.90 25.00
N ASP A 226 64.51 17.11 25.41
CA ASP A 226 65.43 18.26 25.48
C ASP A 226 66.10 18.46 26.86
N GLY A 227 66.06 17.44 27.72
CA GLY A 227 66.77 17.43 28.99
C GLY A 227 67.33 16.04 29.29
N THR A 228 68.65 15.94 29.32
CA THR A 228 69.51 14.79 29.69
C THR A 228 69.75 13.70 28.63
N GLY A 229 71.05 13.42 28.45
CA GLY A 229 71.61 12.64 27.36
C GLY A 229 71.42 11.12 27.45
N ALA A 230 71.78 10.49 26.32
CA ALA A 230 72.09 9.08 26.10
C ALA A 230 71.64 8.06 27.17
N GLU A 231 70.61 7.29 26.86
CA GLU A 231 70.62 5.85 27.16
C GLU A 231 69.70 5.06 26.23
N GLU A 232 70.16 3.87 25.88
CA GLU A 232 69.58 2.93 24.92
C GLU A 232 68.28 2.28 25.43
N GLY A 233 67.42 1.92 24.47
CA GLY A 233 66.60 0.71 24.58
C GLY A 233 65.17 0.88 25.11
N LYS A 234 64.20 0.81 24.18
CA LYS A 234 63.01 -0.06 24.28
C LYS A 234 62.14 0.07 23.02
N GLY A 235 62.44 -0.77 22.03
CA GLY A 235 61.49 -1.07 20.96
C GLY A 235 60.28 -1.78 21.55
N SER A 236 59.09 -1.17 21.40
CA SER A 236 57.82 -1.80 21.75
C SER A 236 57.60 -3.01 20.85
N SER A 237 57.87 -4.20 21.37
CA SER A 237 57.57 -5.45 20.67
C SER A 237 56.06 -5.64 20.61
N TYR A 238 55.51 -5.56 19.40
CA TYR A 238 54.16 -6.01 19.14
C TYR A 238 54.11 -7.51 19.38
N ARG A 239 53.51 -7.94 20.50
CA ARG A 239 53.14 -9.34 20.71
C ARG A 239 52.00 -9.68 19.76
N GLN A 240 52.35 -10.27 18.62
CA GLN A 240 51.39 -10.87 17.71
C GLN A 240 50.63 -11.94 18.52
N ARG A 241 49.31 -11.76 18.69
CA ARG A 241 48.48 -12.78 19.31
C ARG A 241 48.53 -14.02 18.41
N PRO A 242 48.77 -15.23 18.95
CA PRO A 242 48.79 -16.44 18.13
C PRO A 242 47.46 -16.57 17.39
N VAL A 243 47.53 -16.80 16.09
CA VAL A 243 46.37 -17.11 15.26
C VAL A 243 45.78 -18.41 15.80
N ILE A 244 44.59 -18.33 16.38
CA ILE A 244 43.83 -19.53 16.74
C ILE A 244 43.35 -20.13 15.42
N GLU A 245 44.00 -21.20 14.97
CA GLU A 245 43.52 -22.00 13.86
C GLU A 245 42.14 -22.55 14.23
N LYS A 246 41.10 -22.09 13.51
CA LYS A 246 39.71 -22.55 13.69
C LYS A 246 39.52 -24.04 13.32
N SER A 247 40.56 -24.71 12.82
CA SER A 247 40.58 -26.15 12.53
C SER A 247 40.42 -27.02 13.79
N LYS A 248 40.66 -26.48 15.00
CA LYS A 248 40.51 -27.21 16.27
C LYS A 248 39.27 -26.86 17.09
N THR A 249 38.44 -25.92 16.64
CA THR A 249 37.10 -25.74 17.23
C THR A 249 36.14 -26.78 16.67
N LEU A 250 35.31 -27.36 17.55
CA LEU A 250 34.32 -28.43 17.31
C LEU A 250 33.36 -28.20 16.11
N GLN A 251 33.35 -27.01 15.51
CA GLN A 251 32.53 -26.66 14.33
C GLN A 251 33.25 -26.84 12.97
N GLY A 252 34.58 -26.94 12.92
CA GLY A 252 35.33 -26.95 11.65
C GLY A 252 35.58 -28.33 11.04
N LYS A 253 35.26 -29.42 11.75
CA LYS A 253 35.72 -30.77 11.40
C LYS A 253 34.91 -31.50 10.33
N GLY A 254 33.95 -30.85 9.67
CA GLY A 254 32.98 -31.52 8.80
C GLY A 254 32.63 -30.84 7.48
N MET A 255 33.29 -29.74 7.10
CA MET A 255 33.01 -29.03 5.85
C MET A 255 34.02 -29.29 4.73
N ASP A 256 35.30 -29.53 5.06
CA ASP A 256 36.33 -29.86 4.06
C ASP A 256 36.05 -31.16 3.30
N ASP A 257 35.55 -32.19 3.99
CA ASP A 257 35.23 -33.49 3.40
C ASP A 257 34.03 -33.43 2.43
N VAL A 258 33.11 -32.48 2.67
CA VAL A 258 31.93 -32.28 1.82
C VAL A 258 32.29 -31.50 0.55
N LEU A 259 33.25 -30.57 0.63
CA LEU A 259 33.68 -29.78 -0.51
C LEU A 259 34.58 -30.56 -1.47
N GLY A 260 35.32 -31.56 -0.98
CA GLY A 260 36.09 -32.48 -1.83
C GLY A 260 35.22 -33.35 -2.74
N ASN A 261 34.02 -33.73 -2.30
CA ASN A 261 33.10 -34.59 -3.06
C ASN A 261 32.21 -33.85 -4.08
N ILE A 262 32.18 -32.51 -4.06
CA ILE A 262 31.34 -31.71 -4.98
C ILE A 262 32.14 -31.21 -6.19
N PHE A 263 33.47 -31.06 -6.04
CA PHE A 263 34.34 -30.50 -7.08
C PHE A 263 35.47 -31.46 -7.52
N GLY A 264 35.41 -32.74 -7.13
CA GLY A 264 36.31 -33.82 -7.56
C GLY A 264 35.75 -34.62 -8.72
#